data_AF-A0A3Q2QFV9-F1
#
_entry.id   AF-A0A3Q2QFV9-F1
#
_cell.length_a   1.000
_cell.length_b   1.000
_cell.length_c   1.000
_cell.angle_alpha   90.00
_cell.angle_beta   90.00
_cell.angle_gamma   90.00
#
_symmetry.space_group_name_H-M   'P 1'
#
loop_
_entity.id
_entity.type
_entity.pdbx_description
1 polymer ?
#
loop_
_entity_poly.entity_id
_entity_poly.type
_entity_poly.pdbx_seq_one_letter_code
_entity_poly.pdbx_strand_id
1 'polypeptide(L)'
;ANDSDSSSSLGLESYNTPRVSPGGGACHSRGLLEEEGAEPHLSEGQFVLCRWSDGLYYVGKIQRSCFVTFEDNSKFWVLWKDIQHGERNTRDEPAPDVGSSLAGFHQLCHVPPVDGAVSELSPWFCRRCIFALAKGGALKKGPIAKALWAMKQVLPYDLPALNWDSQHRTNQQHCYCYCGGPGE
;
A
#
# COMPACT_ATOMS: atom_id res chain seq x y z
N ALA A 1 -0.02 -23.73 53.55
CA ALA A 1 0.11 -23.69 52.09
C ALA A 1 1.02 -22.51 51.77
N ASN A 2 2.27 -22.81 51.44
CA ASN A 2 3.24 -21.83 50.97
C ASN A 2 2.92 -21.57 49.50
N ASP A 3 2.85 -20.31 49.08
CA ASP A 3 3.19 -19.95 47.71
C ASP A 3 4.01 -18.65 47.73
N SER A 4 5.08 -18.72 46.95
CA SER A 4 6.20 -17.79 46.92
C SER A 4 6.04 -16.96 45.64
N ASP A 5 5.76 -15.67 45.75
CA ASP A 5 5.66 -14.80 44.57
C ASP A 5 7.05 -14.23 44.26
N SER A 6 7.74 -14.91 43.34
CA SER A 6 9.09 -14.56 42.90
C SER A 6 9.04 -13.38 41.94
N SER A 7 9.46 -12.22 42.45
CA SER A 7 9.85 -11.06 41.64
C SER A 7 10.94 -11.47 40.65
N SER A 8 10.67 -11.35 39.35
CA SER A 8 11.67 -11.47 38.27
C SER A 8 11.56 -10.27 37.36
N SER A 9 12.32 -9.23 37.71
CA SER A 9 12.70 -8.14 36.84
C SER A 9 13.62 -8.66 35.74
N LEU A 10 13.13 -8.72 34.51
CA LEU A 10 13.97 -8.91 33.33
C LEU A 10 13.96 -7.62 32.49
N GLY A 11 15.17 -7.13 32.25
CA GLY A 11 15.49 -5.76 31.88
C GLY A 11 14.98 -5.33 30.51
N LEU A 12 14.66 -4.04 30.45
CA LEU A 12 14.61 -3.27 29.21
C LEU A 12 16.03 -3.20 28.62
N GLU A 13 16.35 -4.08 27.66
CA GLU A 13 17.47 -3.83 26.75
C GLU A 13 16.95 -3.08 25.51
N SER A 14 17.23 -1.78 25.54
CA SER A 14 17.33 -0.81 24.45
C SER A 14 17.15 -1.35 23.02
N TYR A 15 15.95 -1.22 22.46
CA TYR A 15 15.71 -1.33 21.03
C TYR A 15 16.10 -0.02 20.33
N ASN A 16 17.11 -0.11 19.47
CA ASN A 16 17.60 1.00 18.68
C ASN A 16 16.59 1.37 17.58
N THR A 17 16.20 2.63 17.50
CA THR A 17 15.19 3.14 16.55
C THR A 17 15.81 3.40 15.18
N PRO A 18 15.19 2.97 14.05
CA PRO A 18 15.63 3.42 12.73
C PRO A 18 15.36 4.91 12.58
N ARG A 19 16.40 5.66 12.17
CA ARG A 19 16.36 7.10 11.89
C ARG A 19 15.80 7.33 10.49
N VAL A 20 14.79 8.21 10.38
CA VAL A 20 14.24 8.67 9.10
C VAL A 20 15.16 9.76 8.55
N SER A 21 15.63 9.61 7.33
CA SER A 21 16.42 10.65 6.63
C SER A 21 15.49 11.56 5.81
N PRO A 22 15.58 12.89 5.95
CA PRO A 22 14.92 13.82 5.05
C PRO A 22 15.83 14.05 3.84
N GLY A 23 15.55 13.39 2.72
CA GLY A 23 16.31 13.55 1.49
C GLY A 23 15.40 13.52 0.28
N GLY A 24 14.99 14.71 -0.19
CA GLY A 24 14.35 14.88 -1.49
C GLY A 24 15.38 14.73 -2.60
N GLY A 25 15.19 13.75 -3.48
CA GLY A 25 15.95 13.58 -4.71
C GLY A 25 15.00 13.35 -5.85
N ALA A 26 14.79 14.38 -6.68
CA ALA A 26 14.07 14.26 -7.93
C ALA A 26 14.94 13.48 -8.95
N CYS A 27 14.48 12.31 -9.41
CA CYS A 27 15.07 11.65 -10.56
C CYS A 27 14.31 12.05 -11.83
N HIS A 28 14.91 12.91 -12.64
CA HIS A 28 14.55 13.06 -14.05
C HIS A 28 15.24 11.95 -14.83
N SER A 29 14.48 11.03 -15.40
CA SER A 29 14.99 10.02 -16.33
C SER A 29 14.39 10.24 -17.70
N ARG A 30 15.21 10.80 -18.59
CA ARG A 30 14.91 11.03 -20.00
C ARG A 30 15.36 9.79 -20.79
N GLY A 31 14.38 9.06 -21.33
CA GLY A 31 14.44 8.18 -22.50
C GLY A 31 15.40 6.99 -22.50
N LEU A 32 14.86 5.77 -22.57
CA LEU A 32 15.37 4.65 -23.38
C LEU A 32 14.33 3.51 -23.44
N LEU A 33 13.89 3.25 -24.67
CA LEU A 33 13.31 2.03 -25.25
C LEU A 33 12.01 1.47 -24.66
N GLU A 34 10.98 1.50 -25.52
CA GLU A 34 9.68 0.87 -25.35
C GLU A 34 9.83 -0.65 -25.28
N GLU A 35 9.99 -1.19 -24.07
CA GLU A 35 9.61 -2.57 -23.79
C GLU A 35 8.08 -2.61 -23.78
N GLU A 36 7.48 -3.30 -24.75
CA GLU A 36 6.05 -3.56 -24.85
C GLU A 36 5.63 -4.49 -23.69
N GLY A 37 5.55 -3.91 -22.50
CA GLY A 37 5.16 -4.58 -21.27
C GLY A 37 3.74 -5.11 -21.43
N ALA A 38 3.57 -6.41 -21.24
CA ALA A 38 2.26 -7.05 -21.22
C ALA A 38 1.38 -6.37 -20.15
N GLU A 39 0.47 -5.49 -20.59
CA GLU A 39 -0.54 -4.88 -19.74
C GLU A 39 -1.25 -5.97 -18.93
N PRO A 40 -1.38 -5.83 -17.59
CA PRO A 40 -1.94 -6.88 -16.77
C PRO A 40 -3.41 -7.12 -17.15
N HIS A 41 -3.68 -8.16 -17.95
CA HIS A 41 -4.99 -8.38 -18.54
C HIS A 41 -6.03 -8.79 -17.49
N LEU A 42 -6.97 -7.89 -17.17
CA LEU A 42 -8.15 -8.23 -16.37
C LEU A 42 -9.09 -9.10 -17.21
N SER A 43 -9.34 -10.31 -16.73
CA SER A 43 -10.20 -11.26 -17.43
C SER A 43 -11.60 -11.29 -16.85
N GLU A 44 -12.62 -11.46 -17.69
CA GLU A 44 -13.98 -11.70 -17.22
C GLU A 44 -14.01 -12.91 -16.27
N GLY A 45 -14.72 -12.75 -15.16
CA GLY A 45 -14.82 -13.75 -14.11
C GLY A 45 -13.70 -13.74 -13.07
N GLN A 46 -12.62 -12.96 -13.27
CA GLN A 46 -11.53 -12.82 -12.32
C GLN A 46 -11.99 -12.12 -11.03
N PHE A 47 -11.61 -12.66 -9.87
CA PHE A 47 -11.78 -11.97 -8.60
C PHE A 47 -10.61 -11.02 -8.35
N VAL A 48 -10.93 -9.80 -7.92
CA VAL A 48 -9.99 -8.72 -7.67
C VAL A 48 -10.33 -7.99 -6.37
N LEU A 49 -9.35 -7.32 -5.79
CA LEU A 49 -9.56 -6.39 -4.68
C LEU A 49 -9.71 -4.97 -5.22
N CYS A 50 -10.85 -4.33 -4.96
CA CYS A 50 -11.15 -2.98 -5.42
C CYS A 50 -11.11 -2.00 -4.24
N ARG A 51 -10.39 -0.89 -4.39
CA ARG A 51 -10.38 0.19 -3.41
C ARG A 51 -11.63 1.06 -3.56
N TRP A 52 -12.31 1.33 -2.45
CA TRP A 52 -13.53 2.14 -2.39
C TRP A 52 -13.31 3.53 -1.81
N SER A 53 -14.37 4.35 -1.78
CA SER A 53 -14.34 5.76 -1.36
C SER A 53 -14.04 5.96 0.13
N ASP A 54 -14.25 4.93 0.94
CA ASP A 54 -13.87 4.90 2.35
C ASP A 54 -12.38 4.54 2.58
N GLY A 55 -11.64 4.32 1.49
CA GLY A 55 -10.23 3.95 1.49
C GLY A 55 -9.97 2.46 1.76
N LEU A 56 -11.01 1.62 1.80
CA LEU A 56 -10.90 0.19 2.09
C LEU A 56 -10.96 -0.64 0.80
N TYR A 57 -10.50 -1.89 0.89
CA TYR A 57 -10.55 -2.85 -0.22
C TYR A 57 -11.71 -3.83 -0.06
N TYR A 58 -12.39 -4.11 -1.16
CA TYR A 58 -13.53 -5.01 -1.26
C TYR A 58 -13.28 -6.03 -2.37
N VAL A 59 -13.68 -7.28 -2.13
CA VAL A 59 -13.60 -8.33 -3.15
C VAL A 59 -14.70 -8.10 -4.18
N GLY A 60 -14.35 -8.19 -5.46
CA GLY A 60 -15.30 -8.11 -6.55
C GLY A 60 -14.91 -9.00 -7.72
N LYS A 61 -15.89 -9.37 -8.54
CA LYS A 61 -15.73 -10.18 -9.74
C LYS A 61 -15.82 -9.31 -10.98
N ILE A 62 -14.79 -9.32 -11.80
CA ILE A 62 -14.78 -8.65 -13.11
C ILE A 62 -15.87 -9.27 -13.99
N GLN A 63 -16.74 -8.43 -14.54
CA GLN A 63 -17.67 -8.80 -15.61
C GLN A 63 -17.05 -8.47 -16.96
N ARG A 64 -16.64 -7.21 -17.17
CA ARG A 64 -15.95 -6.77 -18.38
C ARG A 64 -15.23 -5.46 -18.10
N SER A 65 -14.02 -5.26 -18.62
CA SER A 65 -13.36 -3.94 -18.65
C SER A 65 -13.52 -3.09 -17.37
N CYS A 66 -13.26 -3.66 -16.19
CA CYS A 66 -13.41 -3.00 -14.87
C CYS A 66 -14.84 -2.73 -14.37
N PHE A 67 -15.86 -3.27 -15.03
CA PHE A 67 -17.20 -3.39 -14.48
C PHE A 67 -17.21 -4.57 -13.50
N VAL A 68 -17.41 -4.29 -12.22
CA VAL A 68 -17.20 -5.24 -11.13
C VAL A 68 -18.51 -5.52 -10.41
N THR A 69 -18.79 -6.79 -10.10
CA THR A 69 -19.88 -7.19 -9.19
C THR A 69 -19.30 -7.55 -7.83
N PHE A 70 -19.82 -6.94 -6.76
CA PHE A 70 -19.37 -7.17 -5.38
C PHE A 70 -20.18 -8.27 -4.70
N GLU A 71 -19.76 -8.66 -3.49
CA GLU A 71 -20.37 -9.74 -2.70
C GLU A 71 -21.85 -9.51 -2.37
N ASP A 72 -22.27 -8.25 -2.24
CA ASP A 72 -23.67 -7.84 -2.02
C ASP A 72 -24.50 -7.76 -3.32
N ASN A 73 -23.95 -8.23 -4.44
CA ASN A 73 -24.49 -8.13 -5.80
C ASN A 73 -24.58 -6.72 -6.38
N SER A 74 -24.06 -5.70 -5.69
CA SER A 74 -23.92 -4.36 -6.26
C SER A 74 -22.93 -4.38 -7.44
N LYS A 75 -23.09 -3.44 -8.37
CA LYS A 75 -22.30 -3.38 -9.62
C LYS A 75 -21.82 -1.96 -9.87
N PHE A 76 -20.52 -1.79 -10.04
CA PHE A 76 -19.93 -0.48 -10.30
C PHE A 76 -18.80 -0.55 -11.32
N TRP A 77 -18.59 0.57 -12.01
CA TRP A 77 -17.35 0.82 -12.72
C TRP A 77 -16.29 1.21 -11.72
N VAL A 78 -15.17 0.48 -11.71
CA VAL A 78 -14.02 0.77 -10.85
C VAL A 78 -12.88 1.25 -11.74
N LEU A 79 -12.17 2.30 -11.33
CA LEU A 79 -11.00 2.76 -12.08
C LEU A 79 -9.88 1.71 -12.02
N TRP A 80 -9.14 1.55 -13.10
CA TRP A 80 -8.01 0.61 -13.18
C TRP A 80 -7.03 0.78 -12.01
N LYS A 81 -6.69 2.03 -11.66
CA LYS A 81 -5.79 2.37 -10.53
C LYS A 81 -6.29 1.86 -9.17
N ASP A 82 -7.58 1.60 -9.05
CA ASP A 82 -8.24 1.16 -7.83
C ASP A 82 -8.49 -0.36 -7.82
N ILE A 83 -8.10 -1.09 -8.87
CA ILE A 83 -8.16 -2.55 -8.97
C ILE A 83 -6.80 -3.17 -8.65
N GLN A 84 -6.78 -4.16 -7.75
CA GLN A 84 -5.61 -5.00 -7.53
C GLN A 84 -5.54 -6.08 -8.60
N HIS A 85 -4.63 -5.88 -9.54
CA HIS A 85 -4.19 -6.91 -10.47
C HIS A 85 -3.45 -7.98 -9.66
N GLY A 86 -3.91 -9.23 -9.73
CA GLY A 86 -3.17 -10.35 -9.14
C GLY A 86 -1.82 -10.48 -9.84
N GLU A 87 -0.73 -10.49 -9.08
CA GLU A 87 0.61 -10.54 -9.65
C GLU A 87 0.81 -11.87 -10.37
N ARG A 88 1.05 -11.80 -11.68
CA ARG A 88 1.66 -12.92 -12.40
C ARG A 88 3.12 -12.93 -11.96
N ASN A 89 3.49 -13.91 -11.14
CA ASN A 89 4.89 -14.24 -10.87
C ASN A 89 5.60 -14.51 -12.21
N THR A 90 6.24 -13.52 -12.80
CA THR A 90 7.26 -13.73 -13.83
C THR A 90 8.47 -14.30 -13.09
N ARG A 91 8.47 -15.62 -12.95
CA ARG A 91 9.60 -16.42 -12.51
C ARG A 91 10.72 -16.26 -13.55
N ASP A 92 11.53 -15.21 -13.50
CA ASP A 92 12.82 -15.14 -14.24
C ASP A 92 13.76 -14.00 -13.77
N GLU A 93 13.63 -13.51 -12.53
CA GLU A 93 14.68 -12.72 -11.87
C GLU A 93 14.81 -13.24 -10.43
N PRO A 94 16.03 -13.44 -9.90
CA PRO A 94 16.22 -13.93 -8.54
C PRO A 94 15.63 -12.89 -7.57
N ALA A 95 14.60 -13.31 -6.85
CA ALA A 95 13.99 -12.52 -5.80
C ALA A 95 15.07 -12.03 -4.83
N PRO A 96 15.16 -10.72 -4.54
CA PRO A 96 15.98 -10.28 -3.43
C PRO A 96 15.37 -10.86 -2.15
N ASP A 97 16.22 -11.57 -1.41
CA ASP A 97 15.92 -12.16 -0.12
C ASP A 97 15.39 -11.08 0.85
N VAL A 98 14.58 -11.51 1.82
CA VAL A 98 13.87 -10.75 2.88
C VAL A 98 12.41 -10.35 2.59
N GLY A 99 11.49 -11.15 3.14
CA GLY A 99 10.27 -10.62 3.77
C GLY A 99 8.94 -10.78 3.01
N SER A 100 8.57 -12.00 2.66
CA SER A 100 7.32 -12.40 2.00
C SER A 100 6.03 -11.78 2.57
N SER A 101 5.46 -10.83 1.83
CA SER A 101 4.01 -10.77 1.59
C SER A 101 3.73 -10.21 0.18
N LEU A 102 3.83 -11.11 -0.80
CA LEU A 102 3.22 -11.04 -2.14
C LEU A 102 3.13 -9.64 -2.76
N ALA A 103 4.30 -9.03 -2.97
CA ALA A 103 4.56 -7.98 -3.94
C ALA A 103 6.05 -7.60 -3.88
N GLY A 104 6.81 -7.98 -4.90
CA GLY A 104 8.20 -7.55 -5.06
C GLY A 104 8.25 -6.05 -5.36
N PHE A 105 8.33 -5.22 -4.32
CA PHE A 105 8.53 -3.79 -4.51
C PHE A 105 10.02 -3.47 -4.60
N HIS A 106 10.45 -2.77 -5.66
CA HIS A 106 11.74 -2.09 -5.60
C HIS A 106 11.72 -1.10 -4.44
N GLN A 107 12.78 -1.09 -3.63
CA GLN A 107 12.89 -0.23 -2.45
C GLN A 107 12.61 1.24 -2.76
N LEU A 108 13.08 1.73 -3.92
CA LEU A 108 12.91 3.11 -4.36
C LEU A 108 11.57 3.40 -5.04
N CYS A 109 10.83 2.37 -5.46
CA CYS A 109 9.51 2.54 -6.09
C CYS A 109 8.37 2.50 -5.06
N HIS A 110 8.62 2.00 -3.85
CA HIS A 110 7.67 2.12 -2.75
C HIS A 110 7.62 3.57 -2.23
N VAL A 111 6.46 4.00 -1.76
CA VAL A 111 6.25 5.37 -1.25
C VAL A 111 5.75 5.32 0.21
N PRO A 112 6.59 5.69 1.19
CA PRO A 112 7.98 6.18 1.09
C PRO A 112 8.97 5.04 0.72
N PRO A 113 10.17 5.35 0.21
CA PRO A 113 11.17 4.32 -0.08
C PRO A 113 11.43 3.40 1.12
N VAL A 114 11.61 2.11 0.86
CA VAL A 114 11.91 1.11 1.90
C VAL A 114 13.38 1.21 2.27
N ASP A 115 13.67 1.34 3.56
CA ASP A 115 15.04 1.25 4.07
C ASP A 115 15.51 -0.21 3.99
N GLY A 116 16.69 -0.44 3.41
CA GLY A 116 17.27 -1.78 3.23
C GLY A 116 17.60 -2.50 4.56
N ALA A 117 17.50 -1.81 5.69
CA ALA A 117 17.64 -2.37 7.03
C ALA A 117 16.34 -3.02 7.56
N VAL A 118 15.55 -3.69 6.71
CA VAL A 118 14.45 -4.53 7.18
C VAL A 118 15.07 -5.70 7.94
N SER A 119 15.05 -5.64 9.27
CA SER A 119 15.54 -6.73 10.11
C SER A 119 14.74 -8.00 9.80
N GLU A 120 15.43 -9.12 9.55
CA GLU A 120 14.83 -10.44 9.30
C GLU A 120 13.84 -10.87 10.41
N LEU A 121 13.94 -10.24 11.58
CA LEU A 121 13.13 -10.51 12.76
C LEU A 121 11.78 -9.77 12.79
N SER A 122 11.49 -8.88 11.83
CA SER A 122 10.23 -8.13 11.78
C SER A 122 9.62 -8.11 10.38
N PRO A 123 8.36 -8.56 10.21
CA PRO A 123 7.72 -8.55 8.91
C PRO A 123 7.54 -7.11 8.40
N TRP A 124 7.91 -6.88 7.15
CA TRP A 124 7.59 -5.64 6.44
C TRP A 124 6.20 -5.72 5.82
N PHE A 125 5.49 -4.60 5.83
CA PHE A 125 4.18 -4.46 5.20
C PHE A 125 4.22 -3.31 4.21
N CYS A 126 3.74 -3.56 2.99
CA CYS A 126 3.60 -2.50 2.00
C CYS A 126 2.56 -1.46 2.42
N ARG A 127 2.58 -0.30 1.76
CA ARG A 127 1.61 0.79 1.99
C ARG A 127 0.18 0.30 2.05
N ARG A 128 -0.20 -0.56 1.12
CA ARG A 128 -1.58 -1.05 1.01
C ARG A 128 -1.95 -1.92 2.21
N CYS A 129 -1.07 -2.82 2.62
CA CYS A 129 -1.26 -3.68 3.79
C CYS A 129 -1.37 -2.86 5.07
N ILE A 130 -0.50 -1.85 5.27
CA ILE A 130 -0.57 -0.98 6.46
C ILE A 130 -1.91 -0.22 6.52
N PHE A 131 -2.41 0.30 5.40
CA PHE A 131 -3.70 0.98 5.36
C PHE A 131 -4.88 0.02 5.59
N ALA A 132 -4.80 -1.21 5.07
CA ALA A 132 -5.81 -2.24 5.30
C ALA A 132 -5.86 -2.70 6.76
N LEU A 133 -4.69 -2.89 7.38
CA LEU A 133 -4.56 -3.31 8.79
C LEU A 133 -4.97 -2.20 9.78
N ALA A 134 -4.96 -0.94 9.36
CA ALA A 134 -5.34 0.20 10.19
C ALA A 134 -6.86 0.47 10.23
N LYS A 135 -7.72 -0.43 9.73
CA LYS A 135 -9.19 -0.29 9.78
C LYS A 135 -9.69 -0.06 11.21
N GLY A 136 -10.56 0.93 11.40
CA GLY A 136 -11.26 1.21 12.67
C GLY A 136 -10.81 2.45 13.45
N GLY A 137 -9.90 3.25 12.89
CA GLY A 137 -9.34 4.43 13.55
C GLY A 137 -7.86 4.21 13.83
N ALA A 138 -7.03 5.16 13.38
CA ALA A 138 -5.58 5.06 13.36
C ALA A 138 -5.04 4.43 14.65
N LEU A 139 -4.47 3.22 14.52
CA LEU A 139 -3.75 2.55 15.60
C LEU A 139 -2.85 3.59 16.29
N LYS A 140 -3.02 3.77 17.60
CA LYS A 140 -2.34 4.84 18.34
C LYS A 140 -0.92 4.46 18.74
N LYS A 141 -0.58 3.17 18.75
CA LYS A 141 0.68 2.61 19.24
C LYS A 141 1.08 1.36 18.45
N GLY A 142 2.38 1.04 18.50
CA GLY A 142 2.95 -0.17 17.90
C GLY A 142 3.55 0.03 16.50
N PRO A 143 4.16 -1.01 15.93
CA PRO A 143 4.88 -0.94 14.65
C PRO A 143 4.01 -0.49 13.48
N ILE A 144 2.77 -0.99 13.39
CA ILE A 144 1.81 -0.62 12.32
C ILE A 144 1.40 0.85 12.43
N ALA A 145 1.21 1.37 13.65
CA ALA A 145 0.91 2.79 13.87
C ALA A 145 2.05 3.70 13.41
N LYS A 146 3.30 3.33 13.73
CA LYS A 146 4.49 4.06 13.30
C LYS A 146 4.65 4.02 11.78
N ALA A 147 4.47 2.85 11.16
CA ALA A 147 4.50 2.71 9.71
C ALA A 147 3.39 3.53 9.03
N LEU A 148 2.16 3.48 9.54
CA LEU A 148 1.05 4.27 9.04
C LEU A 148 1.33 5.77 9.12
N TRP A 149 1.89 6.23 10.24
CA TRP A 149 2.28 7.63 10.41
C TRP A 149 3.31 8.06 9.37
N ALA A 150 4.36 7.26 9.15
CA ALA A 150 5.40 7.52 8.16
C ALA A 150 4.82 7.56 6.73
N MET A 151 3.93 6.62 6.40
CA MET A 151 3.26 6.60 5.10
C MET A 151 2.38 7.82 4.85
N LYS A 152 1.75 8.38 5.88
CA LYS A 152 0.94 9.60 5.77
C LYS A 152 1.77 10.87 5.57
N GLN A 153 3.09 10.82 5.78
CA GLN A 153 3.98 11.97 5.51
C GLN A 153 4.26 12.17 4.01
N VAL A 154 3.94 11.18 3.17
CA VAL A 154 4.17 11.23 1.72
C VAL A 154 2.94 10.73 0.96
N LEU A 155 2.53 11.47 -0.07
CA LEU A 155 1.43 11.10 -0.94
C LEU A 155 1.94 10.19 -2.07
N PRO A 156 1.18 9.15 -2.46
CA PRO A 156 1.53 8.28 -3.59
C PRO A 156 1.15 8.90 -4.95
N TYR A 157 0.85 10.21 -4.97
CA TYR A 157 0.43 10.96 -6.14
C TYR A 157 0.90 12.41 -6.01
N ASP A 158 1.01 13.11 -7.14
CA ASP A 158 1.41 14.50 -7.19
C ASP A 158 0.20 15.43 -6.99
N LEU A 159 0.20 16.18 -5.88
CA LEU A 159 -0.93 17.03 -5.49
C LEU A 159 -1.21 18.18 -6.48
N PRO A 160 -0.18 18.90 -7.00
CA PRO A 160 -0.37 19.96 -7.98
C PRO A 160 -0.83 19.47 -9.36
N ALA A 161 -0.63 18.19 -9.69
CA ALA A 161 -1.09 17.61 -10.96
C ALA A 161 -2.59 17.27 -10.97
N LEU A 162 -3.28 17.38 -9.83
CA LEU A 162 -4.72 17.13 -9.74
C LEU A 162 -5.52 18.27 -10.36
N ASN A 163 -6.44 17.91 -11.26
CA ASN A 163 -7.31 18.88 -11.91
C ASN A 163 -8.64 18.98 -11.15
N TRP A 164 -8.75 20.01 -10.32
CA TRP A 164 -9.88 20.25 -9.43
C TRP A 164 -11.00 21.02 -10.11
N ASP A 165 -12.23 20.77 -9.68
CA ASP A 165 -13.35 21.65 -9.98
C ASP A 165 -13.17 23.05 -9.34
N SER A 166 -13.98 24.01 -9.78
CA SER A 166 -13.95 25.39 -9.26
C SER A 166 -14.23 25.53 -7.76
N GLN A 167 -14.84 24.52 -7.14
CA GLN A 167 -15.20 24.53 -5.71
C GLN A 167 -14.20 23.75 -4.85
N HIS A 168 -13.15 23.18 -5.48
CA HIS A 168 -12.16 22.31 -4.84
C HIS A 168 -12.80 21.12 -4.09
N ARG A 169 -13.90 20.55 -4.65
CA ARG A 169 -14.58 19.39 -4.05
C ARG A 169 -14.14 18.09 -4.68
N THR A 170 -14.10 18.06 -6.01
CA THR A 170 -13.74 16.87 -6.78
C THR A 170 -12.58 17.15 -7.72
N ASN A 171 -11.81 16.10 -8.06
CA ASN A 171 -10.79 16.15 -9.10
C ASN A 171 -11.01 15.07 -10.17
N GLN A 172 -10.60 15.36 -11.41
CA GLN A 172 -10.77 14.47 -12.57
C GLN A 172 -10.08 13.11 -12.39
N GLN A 173 -9.00 13.07 -11.62
CA GLN A 173 -8.24 11.85 -11.35
C GLN A 173 -8.92 10.96 -10.30
N HIS A 174 -10.00 11.42 -9.64
CA HIS A 174 -10.64 10.75 -8.50
C HIS A 174 -9.60 10.24 -7.48
N CYS A 175 -8.72 11.15 -7.06
CA CYS A 175 -7.57 10.85 -6.21
C CYS A 175 -7.61 11.71 -4.94
N TYR A 176 -7.81 11.06 -3.80
CA TYR A 176 -8.01 11.73 -2.52
C TYR A 176 -7.30 10.98 -1.39
N CYS A 177 -7.15 11.68 -0.25
CA CYS A 177 -6.62 11.15 1.00
C CYS A 177 -5.18 10.60 0.89
N TYR A 178 -4.59 10.17 2.00
CA TYR A 178 -3.26 9.56 2.02
C TYR A 178 -3.20 8.26 1.21
N CYS A 179 -4.33 7.61 0.94
CA CYS A 179 -4.35 6.41 0.11
C CYS A 179 -4.25 6.74 -1.39
N GLY A 180 -4.74 7.89 -1.85
CA GLY A 180 -4.89 8.21 -3.28
C GLY A 180 -6.10 7.52 -3.93
N GLY A 181 -7.07 7.10 -3.12
CA GLY A 181 -8.29 6.42 -3.55
C GLY A 181 -9.36 7.36 -4.09
N PRO A 182 -10.48 6.81 -4.57
CA PRO A 182 -11.64 7.60 -4.94
C PRO A 182 -12.27 8.22 -3.68
N GLY A 183 -13.16 9.18 -3.90
CA GLY A 183 -13.85 9.96 -2.88
C GLY A 183 -15.00 10.72 -3.52
N GLU A 184 -16.00 11.05 -2.71
CA GLU A 184 -17.18 11.84 -3.08
C GLU A 184 -17.11 13.25 -2.48
#